data_AF-A0A511T8C5-F1
#
_entry.id   AF-A0A511T8C5-F1
#
_cell.length_a   1.000
_cell.length_b   1.000
_cell.length_c   1.000
_cell.angle_alpha   90.00
_cell.angle_beta   90.00
_cell.angle_gamma   90.00
#
_symmetry.space_group_name_H-M   'P 1'
#
loop_
_entity.id
_entity.type
_entity.pdbx_description
1 polymer ?
#
loop_
_entity_poly.entity_id
_entity_poly.type
_entity_poly.pdbx_seq_one_letter_code
_entity_poly.pdbx_strand_id
1 'polypeptide(L)'
;MGVPEPRAPQDLERWLCAGLCLARQEGLDAEALATSIPGLRAMLEEAPTLPPPALISDLGRLVSGQPPAPSLPIPDTLPRLRDAVRAYDDHVLARLAAEPSLEAVSAALARVPQALRPKGLAFLVGRVLTRMGFTSGTPVSPALGRRILEKPPGELLQSGYSALREKDAALESLAQGYEALATGARRASALFGDAEVFTLENLEHLKGKAQRLALEQAVEAAESLSRTLPPRLRARAVSHGPAPTALEDEAAFPQGGFASVSNVGSLENLVTSELVYMEDEPTLDLFDVRYVEGELLYYTRDESLAVRRRRVLVFLLPVSLADARVKDSGVSWQRAVLALGLVLCLVRRLSVWLGDQDLRFQVVFPWEGQGPHPLEAERGLCELLLREWRARGTVEILTPRDNEQVLEQVRVDAKRARVDVLWLDAVRQSPLDTRGLPSHVSVHRVDLSGPSPRVQTSRPGVPAQGIPEDGQEGRVPETPWEAWMGATLELARGLL
;
A
#
# COMPACT_ATOMS: atom_id res chain seq x y z
N MET A 1 -26.75 -15.24 21.70
CA MET A 1 -28.07 -14.57 21.80
C MET A 1 -28.22 -13.66 20.61
N GLY A 2 -29.20 -13.91 19.74
CA GLY A 2 -29.42 -13.09 18.54
C GLY A 2 -29.82 -11.67 18.92
N VAL A 3 -29.35 -10.68 18.16
CA VAL A 3 -29.74 -9.28 18.31
C VAL A 3 -31.25 -9.19 18.03
N PRO A 4 -32.07 -8.64 18.93
CA PRO A 4 -33.47 -8.36 18.61
C PRO A 4 -33.48 -7.34 17.46
N GLU A 5 -33.84 -7.79 16.26
CA GLU A 5 -34.07 -6.87 15.14
C GLU A 5 -35.11 -5.83 15.54
N PRO A 6 -34.93 -4.55 15.18
CA PRO A 6 -36.00 -3.57 15.30
C PRO A 6 -37.16 -4.05 14.43
N ARG A 7 -38.22 -4.53 15.09
CA ARG A 7 -39.32 -5.24 14.41
C ARG A 7 -40.26 -4.26 13.70
N ALA A 8 -40.28 -3.00 14.14
CA ALA A 8 -41.10 -1.94 13.55
C ALA A 8 -40.26 -0.77 12.98
N PRO A 9 -40.72 -0.11 11.91
CA PRO A 9 -40.09 1.11 11.38
C PRO A 9 -39.89 2.22 12.41
N GLN A 10 -40.78 2.31 13.41
CA GLN A 10 -40.68 3.28 14.50
C GLN A 10 -39.51 2.98 15.45
N ASP A 11 -39.23 1.71 15.75
CA ASP A 11 -38.10 1.32 16.60
C ASP A 11 -36.77 1.70 15.94
N LEU A 12 -36.68 1.51 14.61
CA LEU A 12 -35.51 1.89 13.85
C LEU A 12 -35.33 3.42 13.81
N GLU A 13 -36.41 4.17 13.60
CA GLU A 13 -36.35 5.63 13.64
C GLU A 13 -35.86 6.12 15.01
N ARG A 14 -36.40 5.56 16.10
CA ARG A 14 -35.97 5.86 17.47
C ARG A 14 -34.50 5.50 17.68
N TRP A 15 -34.06 4.31 17.25
CA TRP A 15 -32.66 3.87 17.33
C TRP A 15 -31.72 4.82 16.58
N LEU A 16 -32.07 5.18 15.35
CA LEU A 16 -31.26 6.05 14.50
C LEU A 16 -31.17 7.45 15.11
N CYS A 17 -32.30 8.07 15.42
CA CYS A 17 -32.36 9.43 15.96
C CYS A 17 -31.71 9.53 17.35
N ALA A 18 -31.99 8.59 18.27
CA ALA A 18 -31.34 8.56 19.58
C ALA A 18 -29.83 8.37 19.45
N GLY A 19 -29.39 7.52 18.53
CA GLY A 19 -27.97 7.31 18.23
C GLY A 19 -27.26 8.57 17.72
N LEU A 20 -27.93 9.38 16.89
CA LEU A 20 -27.38 10.66 16.41
C LEU A 20 -27.21 11.68 17.52
N CYS A 21 -28.13 11.71 18.49
CA CYS A 21 -28.04 12.58 19.67
C CYS A 21 -26.89 12.21 20.62
N LEU A 22 -26.24 11.05 20.42
CA LEU A 22 -25.09 10.59 21.22
C LEU A 22 -23.73 10.92 20.56
N ALA A 23 -23.71 11.64 19.44
CA ALA A 23 -22.46 12.11 18.83
C ALA A 23 -21.71 13.07 19.77
N ARG A 24 -20.39 12.95 19.83
CA ARG A 24 -19.47 13.77 20.63
C ARG A 24 -19.20 15.08 19.90
N GLN A 25 -20.25 15.87 19.74
CA GLN A 25 -20.21 17.18 19.09
C GLN A 25 -20.53 18.31 20.07
N GLU A 26 -19.66 19.31 20.10
CA GLU A 26 -19.90 20.51 20.90
C GLU A 26 -21.07 21.27 20.29
N GLY A 27 -22.07 21.60 21.11
CA GLY A 27 -23.27 22.29 20.65
C GLY A 27 -24.02 21.52 19.55
N LEU A 28 -24.28 20.22 19.74
CA LEU A 28 -25.00 19.40 18.76
C LEU A 28 -26.36 20.03 18.39
N ASP A 29 -26.39 20.70 17.25
CA ASP A 29 -27.52 21.40 16.66
C ASP A 29 -27.83 20.90 15.24
N ALA A 30 -28.80 21.54 14.59
CA ALA A 30 -29.26 21.14 13.26
C ALA A 30 -28.16 21.29 12.19
N GLU A 31 -27.29 22.30 12.30
CA GLU A 31 -26.22 22.54 11.33
C GLU A 31 -25.10 21.50 11.51
N ALA A 32 -24.68 21.29 12.76
CA ALA A 32 -23.78 20.23 13.18
C ALA A 32 -24.20 18.86 12.63
N LEU A 33 -25.46 18.47 12.85
CA LEU A 33 -25.99 17.20 12.38
C LEU A 33 -26.04 17.13 10.84
N ALA A 34 -26.38 18.22 10.16
CA ALA A 34 -26.44 18.27 8.69
C ALA A 34 -25.12 17.88 8.03
N THR A 35 -23.98 18.21 8.65
CA THR A 35 -22.65 17.82 8.15
C THR A 35 -22.39 16.32 8.20
N SER A 36 -23.03 15.60 9.12
CA SER A 36 -22.82 14.15 9.33
C SER A 36 -23.76 13.27 8.48
N ILE A 37 -24.93 13.80 8.08
CA ILE A 37 -25.95 13.07 7.30
C ILE A 37 -25.39 12.45 6.01
N PRO A 38 -24.57 13.14 5.18
CA PRO A 38 -23.99 12.54 3.98
C PRO A 38 -23.17 11.27 4.29
N GLY A 39 -22.39 11.28 5.38
CA GLY A 39 -21.59 10.12 5.80
C GLY A 39 -22.47 8.94 6.21
N LEU A 40 -23.55 9.19 6.94
CA LEU A 40 -24.55 8.18 7.31
C LEU A 40 -25.23 7.57 6.09
N ARG A 41 -25.61 8.39 5.11
CA ARG A 41 -26.22 7.92 3.85
C ARG A 41 -25.24 7.06 3.05
N ALA A 42 -23.97 7.47 2.97
CA ALA A 42 -22.94 6.67 2.33
C ALA A 42 -22.72 5.34 3.08
N MET A 43 -22.78 5.33 4.42
CA MET A 43 -22.65 4.10 5.20
C MET A 43 -23.79 3.11 4.95
N LEU A 44 -25.02 3.60 4.82
CA LEU A 44 -26.20 2.78 4.44
C LEU A 44 -26.04 2.11 3.06
N GLU A 45 -25.27 2.72 2.16
CA GLU A 45 -24.99 2.14 0.85
C GLU A 45 -23.82 1.15 0.90
N GLU A 46 -22.87 1.35 1.82
CA GLU A 46 -21.68 0.53 1.95
C GLU A 46 -21.92 -0.76 2.75
N ALA A 47 -22.71 -0.75 3.83
CA ALA A 47 -22.97 -1.92 4.66
C ALA A 47 -24.45 -2.26 4.86
N PRO A 48 -24.81 -3.56 4.95
CA PRO A 48 -26.18 -3.99 5.23
C PRO A 48 -26.64 -3.73 6.68
N THR A 49 -25.68 -3.52 7.59
CA THR A 49 -25.93 -3.22 9.00
C THR A 49 -25.20 -1.94 9.37
N LEU A 50 -25.82 -1.10 10.21
CA LEU A 50 -25.23 0.12 10.72
C LEU A 50 -24.66 -0.09 12.13
N PRO A 51 -23.48 0.48 12.44
CA PRO A 51 -23.05 0.63 13.82
C PRO A 51 -23.91 1.70 14.53
N PRO A 52 -23.78 1.86 15.85
CA PRO A 52 -24.29 3.05 16.55
C PRO A 52 -23.99 4.35 15.75
N PRO A 53 -25.01 5.15 15.38
CA PRO A 53 -24.87 6.25 14.43
C PRO A 53 -23.82 7.30 14.82
N ALA A 54 -23.64 7.55 16.12
CA ALA A 54 -22.62 8.47 16.64
C ALA A 54 -21.21 8.13 16.14
N LEU A 55 -20.88 6.85 15.96
CA LEU A 55 -19.54 6.45 15.49
C LEU A 55 -19.18 7.09 14.15
N ILE A 56 -20.16 7.24 13.25
CA ILE A 56 -19.92 7.79 11.91
C ILE A 56 -19.61 9.29 12.02
N SER A 57 -20.38 10.01 12.83
CA SER A 57 -20.15 11.42 13.12
C SER A 57 -18.82 11.64 13.84
N ASP A 58 -18.57 10.88 14.90
CA ASP A 58 -17.39 11.02 15.75
C ASP A 58 -16.10 10.69 14.99
N LEU A 59 -16.12 9.63 14.17
CA LEU A 59 -14.99 9.33 13.30
C LEU A 59 -14.80 10.44 12.25
N GLY A 60 -15.88 10.95 11.66
CA GLY A 60 -15.84 12.07 10.72
C GLY A 60 -15.18 13.31 11.30
N ARG A 61 -15.45 13.63 12.57
CA ARG A 61 -14.80 14.73 13.30
C ARG A 61 -13.32 14.45 13.53
N LEU A 62 -12.99 13.28 14.07
CA LEU A 62 -11.60 12.87 14.35
C LEU A 62 -10.72 12.95 13.10
N VAL A 63 -11.16 12.37 11.98
CA VAL A 63 -10.39 12.39 10.73
C VAL A 63 -10.34 13.77 10.09
N SER A 64 -11.23 14.68 10.47
CA SER A 64 -11.19 16.10 10.07
C SER A 64 -10.31 16.96 11.00
N GLY A 65 -9.60 16.34 11.95
CA GLY A 65 -8.74 17.03 12.92
C GLY A 65 -9.51 17.75 14.04
N GLN A 66 -10.80 17.48 14.21
CA GLN A 66 -11.59 18.03 15.29
C GLN A 66 -11.59 17.08 16.49
N PRO A 67 -11.22 17.54 17.70
CA PRO A 67 -11.28 16.71 18.88
C PRO A 67 -12.73 16.34 19.22
N PRO A 68 -12.98 15.12 19.76
CA PRO A 68 -14.31 14.75 20.22
C PRO A 68 -14.69 15.62 21.42
N ALA A 69 -15.92 16.10 21.43
CA ALA A 69 -16.46 16.82 22.58
C ALA A 69 -16.80 15.82 23.72
N PRO A 70 -16.89 16.27 24.99
CA PRO A 70 -17.41 15.43 26.05
C PRO A 70 -18.84 14.96 25.73
N SER A 71 -19.18 13.74 26.13
CA SER A 71 -20.54 13.22 25.97
C SER A 71 -21.56 14.04 26.74
N LEU A 72 -22.72 14.25 26.13
CA LEU A 72 -23.88 14.77 26.84
C LEU A 72 -24.30 13.79 27.95
N PRO A 73 -24.78 14.30 29.10
CA PRO A 73 -25.23 13.44 30.18
C PRO A 73 -26.43 12.59 29.73
N ILE A 74 -26.26 11.26 29.79
CA ILE A 74 -27.34 10.30 29.57
C ILE A 74 -28.20 10.22 30.84
N PRO A 75 -29.54 10.22 30.74
CA PRO A 75 -30.44 10.13 31.90
C PRO A 75 -30.13 8.97 32.86
N ASP A 76 -30.31 9.17 34.17
CA ASP A 76 -30.11 8.14 35.21
C ASP A 76 -31.04 6.93 35.05
N THR A 77 -32.12 7.09 34.32
CA THR A 77 -33.06 6.02 33.96
C THR A 77 -32.48 4.99 32.99
N LEU A 78 -31.30 5.27 32.39
CA LEU A 78 -30.64 4.45 31.37
C LEU A 78 -29.20 4.08 31.77
N PRO A 79 -28.97 3.41 32.91
CA PRO A 79 -27.63 3.16 33.44
C PRO A 79 -26.76 2.32 32.50
N ARG A 80 -27.33 1.30 31.86
CA ARG A 80 -26.60 0.44 30.91
C ARG A 80 -26.10 1.21 29.69
N LEU A 81 -26.96 2.02 29.07
CA LEU A 81 -26.57 2.83 27.91
C LEU A 81 -25.48 3.82 28.29
N ARG A 82 -25.58 4.44 29.47
CA ARG A 82 -24.53 5.32 30.00
C ARG A 82 -23.19 4.61 30.15
N ASP A 83 -23.17 3.44 30.77
CA ASP A 83 -21.94 2.67 30.97
C ASP A 83 -21.34 2.23 29.61
N ALA A 84 -22.18 1.82 28.67
CA ALA A 84 -21.77 1.45 27.32
C ALA A 84 -21.17 2.64 26.54
N VAL A 85 -21.80 3.81 26.63
CA VAL A 85 -21.36 5.06 25.99
C VAL A 85 -20.03 5.52 26.59
N ARG A 86 -19.86 5.43 27.91
CA ARG A 86 -18.58 5.73 28.57
C ARG A 86 -17.48 4.77 28.13
N ALA A 87 -17.77 3.47 28.08
CA ALA A 87 -16.80 2.48 27.59
C ALA A 87 -16.42 2.73 26.12
N TYR A 88 -17.34 3.24 25.31
CA TYR A 88 -17.06 3.69 23.95
C TYR A 88 -16.09 4.88 23.92
N ASP A 89 -16.26 5.89 24.76
CA ASP A 89 -15.31 7.02 24.85
C ASP A 89 -13.91 6.53 25.23
N ASP A 90 -13.84 5.73 26.30
CA ASP A 90 -12.59 5.29 26.91
C ASP A 90 -11.81 4.30 26.03
N HIS A 91 -12.50 3.47 25.25
CA HIS A 91 -11.85 2.38 24.51
C HIS A 91 -11.89 2.52 23.00
N VAL A 92 -12.83 3.29 22.44
CA VAL A 92 -12.96 3.50 21.01
C VAL A 92 -12.43 4.86 20.62
N LEU A 93 -13.00 5.95 21.13
CA LEU A 93 -12.60 7.30 20.73
C LEU A 93 -11.19 7.64 21.20
N ALA A 94 -10.87 7.38 22.47
CA ALA A 94 -9.52 7.59 22.98
C ALA A 94 -8.47 6.81 22.19
N ARG A 95 -8.81 5.58 21.77
CA ARG A 95 -7.92 4.75 20.96
C ARG A 95 -7.77 5.28 19.53
N LEU A 96 -8.88 5.61 18.85
CA LEU A 96 -8.85 6.20 17.50
C LEU A 96 -8.03 7.50 17.47
N ALA A 97 -8.20 8.36 18.48
CA ALA A 97 -7.44 9.60 18.61
C ALA A 97 -5.93 9.37 18.82
N ALA A 98 -5.55 8.22 19.38
CA ALA A 98 -4.17 7.84 19.63
C ALA A 98 -3.56 6.95 18.52
N GLU A 99 -4.30 6.65 17.44
CA GLU A 99 -3.79 5.81 16.35
C GLU A 99 -2.66 6.53 15.58
N PRO A 100 -1.48 5.91 15.42
CA PRO A 100 -0.35 6.54 14.71
C PRO A 100 -0.68 6.91 13.26
N SER A 101 -1.56 6.16 12.61
CA SER A 101 -1.95 6.40 11.21
C SER A 101 -3.07 7.44 11.05
N LEU A 102 -3.61 8.01 12.14
CA LEU A 102 -4.74 8.95 12.07
C LEU A 102 -4.41 10.16 11.18
N GLU A 103 -3.22 10.76 11.38
CA GLU A 103 -2.81 11.94 10.60
C GLU A 103 -2.69 11.62 9.09
N ALA A 104 -2.12 10.47 8.75
CA ALA A 104 -2.01 10.02 7.36
C ALA A 104 -3.39 9.77 6.72
N VAL A 105 -4.31 9.16 7.48
CA VAL A 105 -5.70 8.94 7.05
C VAL A 105 -6.44 10.26 6.87
N SER A 106 -6.29 11.20 7.80
CA SER A 106 -6.82 12.56 7.71
C SER A 106 -6.32 13.28 6.46
N ALA A 107 -5.02 13.26 6.21
CA ALA A 107 -4.41 13.88 5.03
C ALA A 107 -4.86 13.20 3.72
N ALA A 108 -5.04 11.88 3.71
CA ALA A 108 -5.57 11.16 2.57
C ALA A 108 -7.04 11.53 2.30
N LEU A 109 -7.90 11.53 3.33
CA LEU A 109 -9.31 11.91 3.18
C LEU A 109 -9.49 13.37 2.75
N ALA A 110 -8.65 14.28 3.24
CA ALA A 110 -8.68 15.70 2.85
C ALA A 110 -8.41 15.88 1.35
N ARG A 111 -7.52 15.05 0.77
CA ARG A 111 -7.20 15.02 -0.67
C ARG A 111 -8.28 14.38 -1.52
N VAL A 112 -9.21 13.61 -0.95
CA VAL A 112 -10.36 13.05 -1.68
C VAL A 112 -11.26 14.19 -2.16
N PRO A 113 -11.73 14.17 -3.43
CA PRO A 113 -12.69 15.13 -3.95
C PRO A 113 -13.88 15.29 -3.03
N GLN A 114 -14.35 16.53 -2.80
CA GLN A 114 -15.38 16.82 -1.79
C GLN A 114 -16.65 15.96 -1.96
N ALA A 115 -17.06 15.69 -3.21
CA ALA A 115 -18.21 14.85 -3.53
C ALA A 115 -18.04 13.37 -3.09
N LEU A 116 -16.81 12.88 -2.99
CA LEU A 116 -16.49 11.50 -2.59
C LEU A 116 -16.13 11.35 -1.12
N ARG A 117 -15.93 12.44 -0.37
CA ARG A 117 -15.56 12.40 1.06
C ARG A 117 -16.56 11.61 1.93
N PRO A 118 -17.90 11.72 1.75
CA PRO A 118 -18.83 10.89 2.50
C PRO A 118 -18.62 9.39 2.29
N LYS A 119 -18.31 9.00 1.05
CA LYS A 119 -17.99 7.61 0.70
C LYS A 119 -16.65 7.17 1.30
N GLY A 120 -15.66 8.07 1.33
CA GLY A 120 -14.39 7.84 2.01
C GLY A 120 -14.57 7.64 3.52
N LEU A 121 -15.42 8.42 4.17
CA LEU A 121 -15.76 8.25 5.58
C LEU A 121 -16.49 6.92 5.82
N ALA A 122 -17.51 6.59 5.02
CA ALA A 122 -18.21 5.31 5.13
C ALA A 122 -17.26 4.12 4.95
N PHE A 123 -16.32 4.21 4.02
CA PHE A 123 -15.24 3.25 3.86
C PHE A 123 -14.43 3.11 5.17
N LEU A 124 -13.92 4.21 5.72
CA LEU A 124 -13.15 4.18 6.96
C LEU A 124 -13.93 3.58 8.13
N VAL A 125 -15.20 3.93 8.30
CA VAL A 125 -16.08 3.33 9.32
C VAL A 125 -16.13 1.81 9.12
N GLY A 126 -16.46 1.35 7.91
CA GLY A 126 -16.50 -0.08 7.60
C GLY A 126 -15.19 -0.80 7.91
N ARG A 127 -14.04 -0.15 7.67
CA ARG A 127 -12.71 -0.70 7.96
C ARG A 127 -12.43 -0.80 9.47
N VAL A 128 -12.75 0.24 10.22
CA VAL A 128 -12.64 0.23 11.69
C VAL A 128 -13.50 -0.90 12.27
N LEU A 129 -14.74 -1.04 11.80
CA LEU A 129 -15.63 -2.12 12.22
C LEU A 129 -15.08 -3.51 11.89
N THR A 130 -14.53 -3.68 10.68
CA THR A 130 -13.92 -4.94 10.24
C THR A 130 -12.74 -5.34 11.14
N ARG A 131 -11.83 -4.39 11.42
CA ARG A 131 -10.67 -4.62 12.30
C ARG A 131 -11.05 -4.91 13.76
N MET A 132 -12.16 -4.34 14.22
CA MET A 132 -12.73 -4.65 15.54
C MET A 132 -13.44 -6.01 15.60
N GLY A 133 -13.68 -6.66 14.45
CA GLY A 133 -14.55 -7.85 14.39
C GLY A 133 -15.98 -7.54 14.81
N PHE A 134 -16.47 -6.34 14.51
CA PHE A 134 -17.78 -5.87 14.94
C PHE A 134 -18.90 -6.56 14.14
N THR A 135 -19.73 -7.35 14.83
CA THR A 135 -20.88 -8.06 14.23
C THR A 135 -22.22 -7.64 14.83
N SER A 136 -22.24 -6.70 15.77
CA SER A 136 -23.44 -6.26 16.51
C SER A 136 -24.11 -5.04 15.86
N GLY A 137 -24.03 -4.91 14.54
CA GLY A 137 -24.69 -3.84 13.80
C GLY A 137 -26.20 -4.06 13.72
N THR A 138 -26.96 -2.97 13.66
CA THR A 138 -28.41 -3.00 13.48
C THR A 138 -28.73 -3.10 11.99
N PRO A 139 -29.52 -4.08 11.53
CA PRO A 139 -29.91 -4.16 10.12
C PRO A 139 -30.84 -2.99 9.78
N VAL A 140 -30.52 -2.29 8.71
CA VAL A 140 -31.28 -1.12 8.27
C VAL A 140 -31.58 -1.23 6.79
N SER A 141 -32.87 -1.24 6.42
CA SER A 141 -33.25 -1.11 5.02
C SER A 141 -32.77 0.24 4.48
N PRO A 142 -31.97 0.28 3.39
CA PRO A 142 -31.46 1.54 2.84
C PRO A 142 -32.56 2.53 2.49
N ALA A 143 -33.71 2.05 2.00
CA ALA A 143 -34.85 2.90 1.66
C ALA A 143 -35.46 3.56 2.91
N LEU A 144 -35.61 2.80 4.00
CA LEU A 144 -36.16 3.32 5.26
C LEU A 144 -35.16 4.27 5.94
N GLY A 145 -33.88 3.91 5.98
CA GLY A 145 -32.82 4.77 6.50
C GLY A 145 -32.74 6.11 5.75
N ARG A 146 -32.79 6.08 4.40
CA ARG A 146 -32.84 7.30 3.58
C ARG A 146 -34.07 8.15 3.89
N ARG A 147 -35.26 7.54 3.98
CA ARG A 147 -36.49 8.26 4.32
C ARG A 147 -36.41 8.94 5.70
N ILE A 148 -35.80 8.30 6.69
CA ILE A 148 -35.60 8.93 8.00
C ILE A 148 -34.62 10.09 7.87
N LEU A 149 -33.46 9.87 7.22
CA LEU A 149 -32.41 10.89 7.05
C LEU A 149 -32.78 12.05 6.10
N GLU A 150 -33.92 11.98 5.40
CA GLU A 150 -34.48 13.07 4.60
C GLU A 150 -35.26 14.09 5.44
N LYS A 151 -35.61 13.75 6.70
CA LYS A 151 -36.23 14.71 7.62
C LYS A 151 -35.27 15.85 7.95
N PRO A 152 -35.78 17.06 8.25
CA PRO A 152 -34.94 18.17 8.72
C PRO A 152 -34.09 17.77 9.93
N PRO A 153 -32.80 18.17 10.00
CA PRO A 153 -31.92 17.80 11.11
C PRO A 153 -32.46 18.18 12.50
N GLY A 154 -33.16 19.31 12.61
CA GLY A 154 -33.82 19.72 13.86
C GLY A 154 -34.89 18.72 14.34
N GLU A 155 -35.68 18.17 13.42
CA GLU A 155 -36.69 17.15 13.74
C GLU A 155 -36.06 15.82 14.15
N LEU A 156 -34.92 15.46 13.52
CA LEU A 156 -34.15 14.27 13.90
C LEU A 156 -33.62 14.39 15.34
N LEU A 157 -33.04 15.54 15.69
CA LEU A 157 -32.56 15.79 17.05
C LEU A 157 -33.70 15.80 18.06
N GLN A 158 -34.81 16.48 17.76
CA GLN A 158 -35.98 16.49 18.64
C GLN A 158 -36.53 15.08 18.88
N SER A 159 -36.62 14.27 17.83
CA SER A 159 -37.06 12.87 17.91
C SER A 159 -36.08 12.03 18.73
N GLY A 160 -34.77 12.23 18.55
CA GLY A 160 -33.72 11.51 19.27
C GLY A 160 -33.70 11.85 20.77
N TYR A 161 -33.77 13.13 21.14
CA TYR A 161 -33.87 13.54 22.54
C TYR A 161 -35.15 13.05 23.20
N SER A 162 -36.26 12.99 22.46
CA SER A 162 -37.50 12.40 22.96
C SER A 162 -37.34 10.89 23.20
N ALA A 163 -36.74 10.17 22.25
CA ALA A 163 -36.45 8.75 22.39
C ALA A 163 -35.53 8.44 23.58
N LEU A 164 -34.50 9.26 23.84
CA LEU A 164 -33.59 9.09 24.98
C LEU A 164 -34.26 9.26 26.37
N ARG A 165 -35.50 9.74 26.45
CA ARG A 165 -36.26 9.85 27.70
C ARG A 165 -37.11 8.62 28.00
N GLU A 166 -37.44 7.84 26.97
CA GLU A 166 -38.30 6.67 27.06
C GLU A 166 -37.44 5.40 27.06
N LYS A 167 -37.57 4.55 28.08
CA LYS A 167 -36.88 3.25 28.06
C LYS A 167 -37.58 2.34 27.06
N ASP A 168 -36.88 1.94 26.00
CA ASP A 168 -37.39 1.03 24.97
C ASP A 168 -36.34 0.06 24.42
N ALA A 169 -36.76 -0.82 23.51
CA ALA A 169 -35.89 -1.82 22.89
C ALA A 169 -34.81 -1.22 21.96
N ALA A 170 -35.06 -0.02 21.40
CA ALA A 170 -34.11 0.67 20.55
C ALA A 170 -32.88 1.13 21.36
N LEU A 171 -33.09 1.64 22.58
CA LEU A 171 -32.00 2.04 23.47
C LEU A 171 -31.17 0.84 23.97
N GLU A 172 -31.79 -0.31 24.22
CA GLU A 172 -31.05 -1.54 24.57
C GLU A 172 -30.18 -2.04 23.41
N SER A 173 -30.67 -1.92 22.17
CA SER A 173 -29.88 -2.21 20.96
C SER A 173 -28.69 -1.25 20.80
N LEU A 174 -28.87 0.05 21.07
CA LEU A 174 -27.77 1.02 21.08
C LEU A 174 -26.72 0.66 22.14
N ALA A 175 -27.14 0.35 23.36
CA ALA A 175 -26.24 -0.05 24.44
C ALA A 175 -25.40 -1.27 24.05
N GLN A 176 -26.04 -2.30 23.49
CA GLN A 176 -25.36 -3.49 22.97
C GLN A 176 -24.35 -3.15 21.87
N GLY A 177 -24.72 -2.24 20.94
CA GLY A 177 -23.82 -1.78 19.88
C GLY A 177 -22.57 -1.10 20.43
N TYR A 178 -22.72 -0.19 21.38
CA TYR A 178 -21.57 0.48 22.01
C TYR A 178 -20.70 -0.47 22.83
N GLU A 179 -21.29 -1.39 23.60
CA GLU A 179 -20.56 -2.44 24.34
C GLU A 179 -19.70 -3.31 23.40
N ALA A 180 -20.27 -3.67 22.24
CA ALA A 180 -19.59 -4.46 21.22
C ALA A 180 -18.46 -3.67 20.55
N LEU A 181 -18.66 -2.38 20.25
CA LEU A 181 -17.59 -1.51 19.75
C LEU A 181 -16.44 -1.41 20.75
N ALA A 182 -16.72 -1.12 22.02
CA ALA A 182 -15.71 -1.01 23.07
C ALA A 182 -14.95 -2.33 23.26
N THR A 183 -15.64 -3.46 23.21
CA THR A 183 -15.01 -4.79 23.32
C THR A 183 -14.14 -5.12 22.10
N GLY A 184 -14.62 -4.84 20.89
CA GLY A 184 -13.87 -5.04 19.65
C GLY A 184 -12.63 -4.16 19.58
N ALA A 185 -12.76 -2.89 19.96
CA ALA A 185 -11.65 -1.94 20.01
C ALA A 185 -10.54 -2.39 20.96
N ARG A 186 -10.85 -2.97 22.12
CA ARG A 186 -9.84 -3.51 23.04
C ARG A 186 -9.06 -4.71 22.47
N ARG A 187 -9.70 -5.51 21.61
CA ARG A 187 -9.11 -6.71 21.01
C ARG A 187 -8.34 -6.43 19.73
N ALA A 188 -8.69 -5.37 19.02
CA ALA A 188 -8.00 -4.97 17.81
C ALA A 188 -6.53 -4.64 18.12
N SER A 189 -5.61 -5.00 17.21
CA SER A 189 -4.20 -4.62 17.32
C SER A 189 -3.96 -3.21 16.79
N ALA A 190 -4.65 -2.81 15.72
CA ALA A 190 -4.64 -1.47 15.15
C ALA A 190 -5.98 -1.16 14.47
N LEU A 191 -6.48 0.07 14.59
CA LEU A 191 -7.74 0.50 13.98
C LEU A 191 -7.56 1.08 12.56
N PHE A 192 -6.37 1.59 12.25
CA PHE A 192 -5.97 2.03 10.90
C PHE A 192 -4.66 1.38 10.45
N GLY A 193 -4.33 1.51 9.17
CA GLY A 193 -3.06 1.10 8.58
C GLY A 193 -2.88 1.65 7.17
N ASP A 194 -1.85 1.21 6.47
CA ASP A 194 -1.48 1.80 5.18
C ASP A 194 -2.52 1.48 4.09
N ALA A 195 -3.22 0.35 4.21
CA ALA A 195 -4.32 -0.01 3.32
C ALA A 195 -5.44 1.05 3.28
N GLU A 196 -5.81 1.61 4.43
CA GLU A 196 -6.84 2.66 4.50
C GLU A 196 -6.36 3.97 3.84
N VAL A 197 -5.13 4.40 4.13
CA VAL A 197 -4.51 5.59 3.51
C VAL A 197 -4.47 5.42 1.99
N PHE A 198 -3.94 4.29 1.52
CA PHE A 198 -3.79 3.99 0.11
C PHE A 198 -5.14 3.95 -0.61
N THR A 199 -6.16 3.35 0.00
CA THR A 199 -7.50 3.23 -0.61
C THR A 199 -8.16 4.60 -0.75
N LEU A 200 -8.00 5.49 0.22
CA LEU A 200 -8.50 6.87 0.15
C LEU A 200 -7.82 7.67 -0.96
N GLU A 201 -6.50 7.59 -1.09
CA GLU A 201 -5.73 8.26 -2.15
C GLU A 201 -6.11 7.80 -3.57
N ASN A 202 -6.76 6.64 -3.68
CA ASN A 202 -7.17 6.03 -4.94
C ASN A 202 -8.69 5.89 -5.07
N LEU A 203 -9.48 6.47 -4.15
CA LEU A 203 -10.92 6.22 -4.06
C LEU A 203 -11.69 6.59 -5.34
N GLU A 204 -11.24 7.63 -6.05
CA GLU A 204 -11.81 8.07 -7.33
C GLU A 204 -11.69 7.01 -8.43
N HIS A 205 -10.58 6.26 -8.43
CA HIS A 205 -10.31 5.20 -9.39
C HIS A 205 -11.01 3.89 -9.01
N LEU A 206 -11.37 3.74 -7.72
CA LEU A 206 -11.98 2.53 -7.16
C LEU A 206 -13.51 2.62 -7.15
N LYS A 207 -14.10 2.45 -8.34
CA LYS A 207 -15.55 2.61 -8.55
C LYS A 207 -16.36 1.55 -7.78
N GLY A 208 -15.89 0.30 -7.72
CA GLY A 208 -16.61 -0.83 -7.11
C GLY A 208 -16.09 -1.32 -5.75
N LYS A 209 -16.98 -1.90 -4.93
CA LYS A 209 -16.64 -2.54 -3.64
C LYS A 209 -15.64 -3.69 -3.80
N ALA A 210 -15.81 -4.51 -4.82
CA ALA A 210 -14.93 -5.65 -5.08
C ALA A 210 -13.48 -5.22 -5.39
N GLN A 211 -13.31 -4.14 -6.16
CA GLN A 211 -11.98 -3.58 -6.45
C GLN A 211 -11.31 -3.01 -5.20
N ARG A 212 -12.06 -2.28 -4.37
CA ARG A 212 -11.56 -1.79 -3.07
C ARG A 212 -11.10 -2.95 -2.19
N LEU A 213 -11.95 -3.96 -2.02
CA LEU A 213 -11.64 -5.14 -1.22
C LEU A 213 -10.39 -5.87 -1.73
N ALA A 214 -10.26 -6.09 -3.05
CA ALA A 214 -9.11 -6.78 -3.63
C ALA A 214 -7.80 -5.99 -3.42
N LEU A 215 -7.86 -4.66 -3.58
CA LEU A 215 -6.74 -3.77 -3.33
C LEU A 215 -6.31 -3.80 -1.85
N GLU A 216 -7.27 -3.66 -0.94
CA GLU A 216 -7.06 -3.73 0.51
C GLU A 216 -6.37 -5.04 0.89
N GLN A 217 -6.91 -6.16 0.42
CA GLN A 217 -6.36 -7.48 0.70
C GLN A 217 -4.94 -7.64 0.15
N ALA A 218 -4.62 -7.06 -1.01
CA ALA A 218 -3.27 -7.10 -1.56
C ALA A 218 -2.28 -6.25 -0.74
N VAL A 219 -2.69 -5.07 -0.26
CA VAL A 219 -1.85 -4.23 0.61
C VAL A 219 -1.65 -4.89 1.98
N GLU A 220 -2.70 -5.44 2.59
CA GLU A 220 -2.61 -6.18 3.86
C GLU A 220 -1.72 -7.42 3.74
N ALA A 221 -1.85 -8.17 2.64
CA ALA A 221 -0.98 -9.29 2.33
C ALA A 221 0.48 -8.84 2.20
N ALA A 222 0.74 -7.75 1.47
CA ALA A 222 2.08 -7.18 1.33
C ALA A 222 2.67 -6.75 2.68
N GLU A 223 1.90 -6.07 3.54
CA GLU A 223 2.33 -5.70 4.89
C GLU A 223 2.64 -6.93 5.74
N SER A 224 1.76 -7.93 5.70
CA SER A 224 1.90 -9.16 6.49
C SER A 224 3.15 -9.94 6.07
N LEU A 225 3.40 -10.07 4.76
CA LEU A 225 4.63 -10.64 4.22
C LEU A 225 5.85 -9.79 4.60
N SER A 226 5.74 -8.47 4.51
CA SER A 226 6.82 -7.54 4.82
C SER A 226 7.29 -7.61 6.28
N ARG A 227 6.39 -7.90 7.24
CA ARG A 227 6.74 -8.09 8.67
C ARG A 227 7.62 -9.32 8.93
N THR A 228 7.60 -10.28 8.01
CA THR A 228 8.38 -11.52 8.12
C THR A 228 9.81 -11.35 7.60
N LEU A 229 10.03 -10.31 6.80
CA LEU A 229 11.33 -9.96 6.24
C LEU A 229 12.14 -9.11 7.24
N PRO A 230 13.46 -9.31 7.32
CA PRO A 230 14.31 -8.48 8.15
C PRO A 230 14.31 -7.02 7.65
N PRO A 231 14.50 -6.02 8.52
CA PRO A 231 14.49 -4.61 8.11
C PRO A 231 15.58 -4.30 7.07
N ARG A 232 16.73 -4.98 7.16
CA ARG A 232 17.80 -4.95 6.17
C ARG A 232 18.26 -6.37 5.89
N LEU A 233 18.38 -6.70 4.61
CA LEU A 233 19.08 -7.90 4.17
C LEU A 233 20.31 -7.43 3.36
N ARG A 234 21.50 -7.93 3.71
CA ARG A 234 22.72 -7.53 3.00
C ARG A 234 22.74 -8.17 1.62
N ALA A 235 22.85 -7.35 0.58
CA ALA A 235 23.12 -7.82 -0.78
C ALA A 235 24.44 -8.59 -0.83
N ARG A 236 24.48 -9.70 -1.57
CA ARG A 236 25.73 -10.41 -1.82
C ARG A 236 26.56 -9.58 -2.81
N ALA A 237 27.86 -9.46 -2.55
CA ALA A 237 28.78 -8.85 -3.50
C ALA A 237 28.85 -9.71 -4.77
N VAL A 238 28.14 -9.32 -5.82
CA VAL A 238 28.21 -10.00 -7.12
C VAL A 238 29.43 -9.49 -7.89
N SER A 239 30.16 -10.42 -8.54
CA SER A 239 31.45 -10.19 -9.21
C SER A 239 31.38 -9.36 -10.49
N HIS A 240 30.21 -8.86 -10.89
CA HIS A 240 30.10 -8.08 -12.12
C HIS A 240 30.58 -6.65 -11.91
N GLY A 241 31.49 -6.26 -12.82
CA GLY A 241 32.11 -4.97 -12.85
C GLY A 241 31.08 -3.84 -13.05
N PRO A 242 31.36 -2.66 -12.49
CA PRO A 242 30.54 -1.48 -12.69
C PRO A 242 30.34 -1.17 -14.19
N ALA A 243 29.09 -1.02 -14.66
CA ALA A 243 28.79 -0.55 -16.02
C ALA A 243 28.66 0.98 -16.03
N PRO A 244 29.51 1.72 -16.76
CA PRO A 244 29.51 3.18 -16.72
C PRO A 244 28.16 3.73 -17.23
N THR A 245 27.58 4.66 -16.49
CA THR A 245 26.42 5.43 -16.92
C THR A 245 26.82 6.89 -16.96
N ALA A 246 26.66 7.52 -18.12
CA ALA A 246 26.76 8.97 -18.24
C ALA A 246 25.49 9.56 -17.62
N LEU A 247 25.66 10.39 -16.59
CA LEU A 247 24.64 11.35 -16.20
C LEU A 247 24.63 12.43 -17.28
N GLU A 248 23.55 12.50 -18.06
CA GLU A 248 23.20 13.76 -18.71
C GLU A 248 22.63 14.66 -17.61
N ASP A 249 23.48 15.47 -16.99
CA ASP A 249 23.07 16.42 -15.96
C ASP A 249 22.84 17.79 -16.63
N GLU A 250 21.59 18.26 -16.64
CA GLU A 250 21.14 19.58 -17.13
C GLU A 250 21.58 20.73 -16.18
N ALA A 251 22.74 20.62 -15.54
CA ALA A 251 23.28 21.67 -14.70
C ALA A 251 24.32 22.49 -15.47
N ALA A 252 24.05 23.79 -15.65
CA ALA A 252 25.02 24.76 -16.17
C ALA A 252 26.25 24.97 -15.26
N PHE A 253 26.32 24.27 -14.12
CA PHE A 253 27.45 24.28 -13.20
C PHE A 253 27.76 22.86 -12.71
N PRO A 254 29.03 22.43 -12.79
CA PRO A 254 29.44 21.08 -12.40
C PRO A 254 29.49 20.92 -10.87
N GLN A 255 28.84 19.88 -10.33
CA GLN A 255 28.94 19.46 -8.92
C GLN A 255 30.00 18.36 -8.76
N GLY A 256 31.16 18.69 -8.17
CA GLY A 256 32.23 17.74 -7.87
C GLY A 256 33.46 18.42 -7.27
N GLY A 257 34.19 17.72 -6.40
CA GLY A 257 35.46 18.21 -5.82
C GLY A 257 36.66 17.98 -6.74
N PHE A 258 37.79 18.59 -6.43
CA PHE A 258 39.05 18.42 -7.17
C PHE A 258 39.82 17.19 -6.65
N ALA A 259 40.22 16.29 -7.54
CA ALA A 259 40.85 15.01 -7.18
C ALA A 259 42.37 15.03 -7.27
N SER A 260 42.94 15.79 -8.22
CA SER A 260 44.38 15.98 -8.35
C SER A 260 44.71 17.25 -9.15
N VAL A 261 46.00 17.51 -9.39
CA VAL A 261 46.50 18.63 -10.19
C VAL A 261 47.33 18.09 -11.35
N SER A 262 47.11 18.61 -12.56
CA SER A 262 47.78 18.18 -13.81
C SER A 262 48.22 19.39 -14.61
N ASN A 263 49.19 19.24 -15.50
CA ASN A 263 49.61 20.27 -16.46
C ASN A 263 48.75 20.30 -17.74
N VAL A 264 47.68 19.50 -17.78
CA VAL A 264 46.74 19.44 -18.91
C VAL A 264 45.32 19.68 -18.39
N GLY A 265 44.63 20.68 -18.91
CA GLY A 265 43.26 21.01 -18.54
C GLY A 265 42.69 22.22 -19.29
N SER A 266 41.40 22.48 -19.08
CA SER A 266 40.70 23.67 -19.58
C SER A 266 40.96 24.86 -18.65
N LEU A 267 41.02 26.09 -19.20
CA LEU A 267 41.21 27.34 -18.44
C LEU A 267 40.20 27.51 -17.30
N GLU A 268 39.00 26.95 -17.44
CA GLU A 268 37.96 26.97 -16.39
C GLU A 268 38.35 26.19 -15.12
N ASN A 269 39.36 25.33 -15.21
CA ASN A 269 39.88 24.52 -14.11
C ASN A 269 41.32 24.92 -13.72
N LEU A 270 41.79 26.08 -14.17
CA LEU A 270 43.11 26.59 -13.81
C LEU A 270 43.24 26.71 -12.27
N VAL A 271 44.36 26.25 -11.72
CA VAL A 271 44.63 26.40 -10.29
C VAL A 271 44.79 27.89 -9.97
N THR A 272 44.06 28.38 -8.97
CA THR A 272 44.01 29.81 -8.63
C THR A 272 45.36 30.41 -8.28
N SER A 273 46.32 29.61 -7.79
CA SER A 273 47.68 30.07 -7.53
C SER A 273 48.46 30.40 -8.81
N GLU A 274 48.06 29.92 -9.99
CA GLU A 274 48.71 30.26 -11.26
C GLU A 274 48.45 31.73 -11.65
N LEU A 275 47.34 32.32 -11.20
CA LEU A 275 47.02 33.72 -11.48
C LEU A 275 47.99 34.70 -10.79
N VAL A 276 48.81 34.24 -9.85
CA VAL A 276 49.84 35.07 -9.20
C VAL A 276 50.93 35.52 -10.18
N TYR A 277 51.08 34.80 -11.29
CA TYR A 277 52.08 35.11 -12.32
C TYR A 277 51.57 36.10 -13.36
N MET A 278 50.30 36.53 -13.26
CA MET A 278 49.75 37.56 -14.12
C MET A 278 50.15 38.94 -13.61
N GLU A 279 50.70 39.76 -14.51
CA GLU A 279 51.07 41.15 -14.21
C GLU A 279 50.15 42.13 -14.95
N ASP A 280 49.88 43.30 -14.37
CA ASP A 280 48.98 44.31 -14.96
C ASP A 280 49.63 45.10 -16.12
N GLU A 281 50.91 44.88 -16.39
CA GLU A 281 51.66 45.54 -17.45
C GLU A 281 51.42 44.87 -18.82
N PRO A 282 51.39 45.62 -19.94
CA PRO A 282 51.08 45.07 -21.27
C PRO A 282 52.25 44.27 -21.91
N THR A 283 53.18 43.79 -21.09
CA THR A 283 54.35 43.00 -21.51
C THR A 283 54.13 41.53 -21.21
N LEU A 284 54.79 40.65 -21.97
CA LEU A 284 54.75 39.20 -21.76
C LEU A 284 55.10 38.87 -20.29
N ASP A 285 54.15 38.29 -19.56
CA ASP A 285 54.32 37.94 -18.16
C ASP A 285 54.69 36.45 -17.98
N LEU A 286 54.95 36.05 -16.73
CA LEU A 286 55.34 34.68 -16.43
C LEU A 286 54.17 33.70 -16.59
N PHE A 287 52.92 34.19 -16.50
CA PHE A 287 51.73 33.40 -16.77
C PHE A 287 51.66 33.02 -18.25
N ASP A 288 51.89 33.97 -19.17
CA ASP A 288 51.91 33.77 -20.61
C ASP A 288 52.96 32.74 -21.03
N VAL A 289 54.17 32.84 -20.48
CA VAL A 289 55.26 31.88 -20.76
C VAL A 289 54.86 30.47 -20.36
N ARG A 290 54.36 30.30 -19.13
CA ARG A 290 53.95 28.99 -18.62
C ARG A 290 52.71 28.44 -19.32
N TYR A 291 51.82 29.30 -19.80
CA TYR A 291 50.68 28.90 -20.63
C TYR A 291 51.15 28.29 -21.95
N VAL A 292 52.08 28.95 -22.66
CA VAL A 292 52.60 28.50 -23.95
C VAL A 292 53.47 27.24 -23.81
N GLU A 293 54.26 27.14 -22.75
CA GLU A 293 55.10 25.97 -22.47
C GLU A 293 54.31 24.77 -21.94
N GLY A 294 53.02 24.94 -21.63
CA GLY A 294 52.16 23.86 -21.11
C GLY A 294 52.51 23.46 -19.67
N GLU A 295 53.00 24.42 -18.88
CA GLU A 295 53.45 24.22 -17.50
C GLU A 295 52.43 24.70 -16.45
N LEU A 296 51.33 25.33 -16.87
CA LEU A 296 50.26 25.74 -15.97
C LEU A 296 49.58 24.53 -15.35
N LEU A 297 49.25 24.66 -14.07
CA LEU A 297 48.55 23.63 -13.33
C LEU A 297 47.03 23.83 -13.40
N TYR A 298 46.33 22.74 -13.66
CA TYR A 298 44.88 22.64 -13.71
C TYR A 298 44.41 21.62 -12.69
N TYR A 299 43.29 21.89 -12.02
CA TYR A 299 42.63 20.88 -11.22
C TYR A 299 42.03 19.80 -12.13
N THR A 300 42.41 18.55 -11.92
CA THR A 300 41.71 17.41 -12.51
C THR A 300 40.52 17.06 -11.62
N ARG A 301 39.33 17.00 -12.21
CA ARG A 301 38.13 16.57 -11.49
C ARG A 301 38.12 15.05 -11.38
N ASP A 302 37.61 14.55 -10.26
CA ASP A 302 37.04 13.21 -10.26
C ASP A 302 35.80 13.31 -11.18
N GLU A 303 35.88 12.73 -12.37
CA GLU A 303 34.64 12.30 -13.02
C GLU A 303 34.07 11.23 -12.09
N SER A 304 33.20 11.64 -11.17
CA SER A 304 32.35 10.72 -10.47
C SER A 304 31.39 10.12 -11.49
N LEU A 305 31.88 9.20 -12.31
CA LEU A 305 31.09 8.16 -12.92
C LEU A 305 30.47 7.42 -11.75
N ALA A 306 29.30 7.89 -11.30
CA ALA A 306 28.50 7.20 -10.32
C ALA A 306 28.13 5.88 -10.97
N VAL A 307 28.94 4.84 -10.77
CA VAL A 307 28.65 3.58 -11.41
C VAL A 307 27.55 2.88 -10.64
N ARG A 308 26.32 3.19 -11.02
CA ARG A 308 25.15 2.44 -10.56
C ARG A 308 25.07 1.15 -11.36
N ARG A 309 25.09 0.03 -10.63
CA ARG A 309 24.79 -1.27 -11.24
C ARG A 309 23.33 -1.23 -11.70
N ARG A 310 23.11 -1.40 -13.00
CA ARG A 310 21.77 -1.52 -13.58
C ARG A 310 21.19 -2.89 -13.28
N ARG A 311 19.97 -2.91 -12.74
CA ARG A 311 19.27 -4.14 -12.43
C ARG A 311 17.82 -4.07 -12.90
N VAL A 312 17.41 -5.09 -13.63
CA VAL A 312 16.04 -5.27 -14.09
C VAL A 312 15.43 -6.47 -13.39
N LEU A 313 14.29 -6.27 -12.73
CA LEU A 313 13.53 -7.33 -12.10
C LEU A 313 12.21 -7.51 -12.84
N VAL A 314 12.00 -8.70 -13.40
CA VAL A 314 10.83 -9.02 -14.22
C VAL A 314 9.90 -9.93 -13.43
N PHE A 315 8.73 -9.44 -13.04
CA PHE A 315 7.65 -10.23 -12.47
C PHE A 315 6.75 -10.73 -13.61
N LEU A 316 6.87 -12.01 -13.96
CA LEU A 316 6.09 -12.70 -14.98
C LEU A 316 4.83 -13.32 -14.35
N LEU A 317 3.66 -12.79 -14.71
CA LEU A 317 2.33 -13.22 -14.27
C LEU A 317 1.57 -13.85 -15.45
N PRO A 318 1.82 -15.13 -15.77
CA PRO A 318 1.15 -15.84 -16.87
C PRO A 318 -0.35 -15.98 -16.61
N VAL A 319 -1.14 -16.20 -17.68
CA VAL A 319 -2.59 -16.44 -17.60
C VAL A 319 -2.99 -17.58 -16.66
N SER A 320 -2.09 -18.55 -16.41
CA SER A 320 -2.30 -19.63 -15.44
C SER A 320 -2.53 -19.11 -14.02
N LEU A 321 -2.06 -17.91 -13.68
CA LEU A 321 -2.30 -17.29 -12.38
C LEU A 321 -3.80 -17.11 -12.07
N ALA A 322 -4.69 -17.14 -13.07
CA ALA A 322 -6.14 -17.13 -12.85
C ALA A 322 -6.60 -18.32 -12.01
N ASP A 323 -5.92 -19.47 -12.09
CA ASP A 323 -6.20 -20.65 -11.29
C ASP A 323 -5.79 -20.49 -9.81
N ALA A 324 -5.00 -19.45 -9.48
CA ALA A 324 -4.69 -19.08 -8.11
C ALA A 324 -5.80 -18.24 -7.44
N ARG A 325 -6.96 -18.03 -8.07
CA ARG A 325 -8.14 -17.37 -7.44
C ARG A 325 -8.86 -18.29 -6.44
N VAL A 326 -8.08 -18.95 -5.59
CA VAL A 326 -8.52 -19.92 -4.59
C VAL A 326 -8.17 -19.41 -3.21
N LYS A 327 -9.13 -19.57 -2.28
CA LYS A 327 -9.00 -19.25 -0.87
C LYS A 327 -8.69 -20.53 -0.10
N ASP A 328 -7.42 -20.73 0.24
CA ASP A 328 -7.00 -21.92 0.98
C ASP A 328 -7.32 -21.79 2.48
N SER A 329 -7.54 -22.94 3.13
CA SER A 329 -7.69 -22.99 4.59
C SER A 329 -6.36 -22.62 5.28
N GLY A 330 -6.45 -21.87 6.38
CA GLY A 330 -5.28 -21.44 7.14
C GLY A 330 -4.55 -20.21 6.59
N VAL A 331 -5.01 -19.60 5.48
CA VAL A 331 -4.49 -18.31 4.99
C VAL A 331 -5.60 -17.26 4.91
N SER A 332 -5.29 -16.02 5.28
CA SER A 332 -6.26 -14.90 5.33
C SER A 332 -6.63 -14.32 3.96
N TRP A 333 -5.94 -14.69 2.88
CA TRP A 333 -6.20 -14.16 1.52
C TRP A 333 -6.19 -15.26 0.45
N GLN A 334 -6.71 -14.96 -0.75
CA GLN A 334 -6.61 -15.85 -1.91
C GLN A 334 -5.16 -15.89 -2.42
N ARG A 335 -4.75 -16.99 -3.08
CA ARG A 335 -3.38 -17.13 -3.61
C ARG A 335 -3.01 -16.05 -4.64
N ALA A 336 -3.92 -15.69 -5.54
CA ALA A 336 -3.70 -14.62 -6.51
C ALA A 336 -3.45 -13.27 -5.79
N VAL A 337 -4.21 -12.99 -4.73
CA VAL A 337 -4.02 -11.78 -3.92
C VAL A 337 -2.70 -11.79 -3.16
N LEU A 338 -2.28 -12.95 -2.63
CA LEU A 338 -0.96 -13.12 -2.02
C LEU A 338 0.17 -12.92 -3.03
N ALA A 339 0.00 -13.37 -4.28
CA ALA A 339 0.97 -13.14 -5.34
C ALA A 339 1.12 -11.64 -5.66
N LEU A 340 0.00 -10.90 -5.75
CA LEU A 340 0.04 -9.44 -5.90
C LEU A 340 0.67 -8.74 -4.69
N GLY A 341 0.32 -9.18 -3.48
CA GLY A 341 0.93 -8.70 -2.24
C GLY A 341 2.43 -8.97 -2.18
N LEU A 342 2.88 -10.12 -2.70
CA LEU A 342 4.29 -10.48 -2.82
C LEU A 342 5.02 -9.56 -3.80
N VAL A 343 4.45 -9.28 -4.97
CA VAL A 343 5.01 -8.32 -5.94
C VAL A 343 5.17 -6.94 -5.27
N LEU A 344 4.12 -6.42 -4.64
CA LEU A 344 4.16 -5.14 -3.95
C LEU A 344 5.20 -5.12 -2.80
N CYS A 345 5.24 -6.19 -2.01
CA CYS A 345 6.20 -6.36 -0.91
C CYS A 345 7.65 -6.31 -1.43
N LEU A 346 7.94 -7.08 -2.49
CA LEU A 346 9.28 -7.15 -3.08
C LEU A 346 9.67 -5.82 -3.72
N VAL A 347 8.79 -5.17 -4.48
CA VAL A 347 9.09 -3.83 -5.05
C VAL A 347 9.44 -2.84 -3.94
N ARG A 348 8.64 -2.76 -2.87
CA ARG A 348 8.91 -1.88 -1.71
C ARG A 348 10.25 -2.20 -1.06
N ARG A 349 10.49 -3.47 -0.73
CA ARG A 349 11.69 -3.90 0.02
C ARG A 349 12.96 -3.78 -0.81
N LEU A 350 12.93 -4.19 -2.07
CA LEU A 350 14.09 -4.13 -2.96
C LEU A 350 14.44 -2.69 -3.32
N SER A 351 13.46 -1.80 -3.48
CA SER A 351 13.72 -0.36 -3.66
C SER A 351 14.51 0.24 -2.48
N VAL A 352 14.26 -0.25 -1.26
CA VAL A 352 14.99 0.19 -0.05
C VAL A 352 16.35 -0.50 0.07
N TRP A 353 16.40 -1.83 -0.13
CA TRP A 353 17.63 -2.60 0.07
C TRP A 353 18.69 -2.40 -1.02
N LEU A 354 18.26 -2.07 -2.24
CA LEU A 354 19.11 -1.85 -3.41
C LEU A 354 19.06 -0.40 -3.88
N GLY A 355 18.81 0.55 -2.96
CA GLY A 355 18.67 1.97 -3.30
C GLY A 355 19.94 2.64 -3.87
N ASP A 356 21.08 1.95 -3.84
CA ASP A 356 22.35 2.33 -4.48
C ASP A 356 22.44 1.91 -5.96
N GLN A 357 21.49 1.12 -6.45
CA GLN A 357 21.42 0.58 -7.81
C GLN A 357 20.42 1.34 -8.67
N ASP A 358 20.62 1.27 -9.99
CA ASP A 358 19.63 1.73 -10.96
C ASP A 358 18.64 0.60 -11.21
N LEU A 359 17.51 0.64 -10.48
CA LEU A 359 16.50 -0.41 -10.46
C LEU A 359 15.38 -0.12 -11.46
N ARG A 360 15.05 -1.13 -12.28
CA ARG A 360 13.83 -1.16 -13.08
C ARG A 360 13.04 -2.42 -12.77
N PHE A 361 11.76 -2.26 -12.50
CA PHE A 361 10.83 -3.36 -12.28
C PHE A 361 9.89 -3.45 -13.49
N GLN A 362 9.73 -4.64 -14.05
CA GLN A 362 8.76 -4.91 -15.11
C GLN A 362 7.74 -5.91 -14.58
N VAL A 363 6.47 -5.56 -14.57
CA VAL A 363 5.37 -6.48 -14.23
C VAL A 363 4.67 -6.86 -15.52
N VAL A 364 4.72 -8.14 -15.86
CA VAL A 364 4.47 -8.61 -17.22
C VAL A 364 3.32 -9.60 -17.24
N PHE A 365 2.31 -9.32 -18.06
CA PHE A 365 1.11 -10.12 -18.25
C PHE A 365 1.04 -10.62 -19.71
N PRO A 366 1.69 -11.76 -20.03
CA PRO A 366 1.75 -12.30 -21.38
C PRO A 366 0.40 -12.88 -21.83
N TRP A 367 -0.09 -12.49 -23.00
CA TRP A 367 -1.36 -12.98 -23.55
C TRP A 367 -1.52 -12.70 -25.06
N GLU A 368 -1.87 -13.76 -25.82
CA GLU A 368 -2.02 -13.73 -27.29
C GLU A 368 -3.49 -13.88 -27.76
N GLY A 369 -4.44 -13.92 -26.83
CA GLY A 369 -5.83 -14.22 -27.15
C GLY A 369 -6.61 -13.07 -27.79
N GLN A 370 -7.71 -13.40 -28.46
CA GLN A 370 -8.73 -12.43 -28.85
C GLN A 370 -9.81 -12.37 -27.75
N GLY A 371 -9.95 -11.24 -27.06
CA GLY A 371 -10.94 -11.09 -25.98
C GLY A 371 -10.50 -10.11 -24.88
N PRO A 372 -11.09 -10.17 -23.68
CA PRO A 372 -10.52 -9.53 -22.50
C PRO A 372 -9.39 -10.39 -21.91
N HIS A 373 -8.33 -9.74 -21.42
CA HIS A 373 -7.22 -10.43 -20.76
C HIS A 373 -7.73 -11.21 -19.52
N PRO A 374 -7.39 -12.51 -19.33
CA PRO A 374 -7.87 -13.30 -18.20
C PRO A 374 -7.55 -12.72 -16.82
N LEU A 375 -6.43 -12.00 -16.73
CA LEU A 375 -5.93 -11.29 -15.56
C LEU A 375 -6.14 -9.77 -15.61
N GLU A 376 -7.14 -9.28 -16.35
CA GLU A 376 -7.37 -7.83 -16.49
C GLU A 376 -7.58 -7.13 -15.13
N ALA A 377 -8.25 -7.81 -14.19
CA ALA A 377 -8.45 -7.29 -12.84
C ALA A 377 -7.13 -7.16 -12.06
N GLU A 378 -6.29 -8.19 -12.11
CA GLU A 378 -4.97 -8.22 -11.45
C GLU A 378 -4.01 -7.20 -12.07
N ARG A 379 -4.05 -7.02 -13.39
CA ARG A 379 -3.31 -5.96 -14.10
C ARG A 379 -3.73 -4.58 -13.63
N GLY A 380 -5.03 -4.29 -13.63
CA GLY A 380 -5.57 -3.02 -13.13
C GLY A 380 -5.22 -2.77 -11.66
N LEU A 381 -5.21 -3.81 -10.83
CA LEU A 381 -4.74 -3.71 -9.44
C LEU A 381 -3.24 -3.38 -9.36
N CYS A 382 -2.38 -4.03 -10.15
CA CYS A 382 -0.95 -3.69 -10.20
C CYS A 382 -0.71 -2.24 -10.63
N GLU A 383 -1.49 -1.76 -11.61
CA GLU A 383 -1.41 -0.37 -12.09
C GLU A 383 -1.70 0.65 -10.99
N LEU A 384 -2.66 0.35 -10.12
CA LEU A 384 -2.98 1.17 -8.96
C LEU A 384 -1.91 1.02 -7.87
N LEU A 385 -1.63 -0.22 -7.43
CA LEU A 385 -0.69 -0.53 -6.34
C LEU A 385 0.71 0.02 -6.60
N LEU A 386 1.14 0.04 -7.86
CA LEU A 386 2.48 0.48 -8.26
C LEU A 386 2.50 1.88 -8.91
N ARG A 387 1.39 2.64 -8.83
CA ARG A 387 1.24 3.95 -9.49
C ARG A 387 2.39 4.91 -9.20
N GLU A 388 2.82 5.00 -7.95
CA GLU A 388 3.89 5.91 -7.55
C GLU A 388 5.23 5.55 -8.22
N TRP A 389 5.61 4.27 -8.22
CA TRP A 389 6.83 3.82 -8.89
C TRP A 389 6.73 3.93 -10.42
N ARG A 390 5.54 3.80 -10.99
CA ARG A 390 5.31 4.06 -12.42
C ARG A 390 5.50 5.52 -12.76
N ALA A 391 4.96 6.44 -11.95
CA ALA A 391 5.13 7.87 -12.13
C ALA A 391 6.61 8.30 -12.05
N ARG A 392 7.42 7.58 -11.25
CA ARG A 392 8.88 7.77 -11.15
C ARG A 392 9.68 7.07 -12.26
N GLY A 393 9.03 6.32 -13.17
CA GLY A 393 9.70 5.54 -14.21
C GLY A 393 10.44 4.29 -13.73
N THR A 394 10.30 3.90 -12.45
CA THR A 394 10.97 2.73 -11.86
C THR A 394 10.22 1.43 -12.14
N VAL A 395 8.90 1.48 -12.30
CA VAL A 395 8.05 0.31 -12.62
C VAL A 395 7.39 0.51 -13.98
N GLU A 396 7.35 -0.55 -14.77
CA GLU A 396 6.53 -0.65 -15.97
C GLU A 396 5.60 -1.86 -15.89
N ILE A 397 4.41 -1.74 -16.49
CA ILE A 397 3.45 -2.83 -16.61
C ILE A 397 3.27 -3.11 -18.09
N LEU A 398 3.57 -4.33 -18.51
CA LEU A 398 3.67 -4.73 -19.92
C LEU A 398 2.73 -5.89 -20.22
N THR A 399 2.16 -5.90 -21.43
CA THR A 399 1.30 -6.97 -21.95
C THR A 399 1.85 -7.54 -23.26
N PRO A 400 2.95 -8.30 -23.21
CA PRO A 400 3.50 -8.96 -24.39
C PRO A 400 2.56 -10.07 -24.86
N ARG A 401 2.78 -10.54 -26.09
CA ARG A 401 1.98 -11.60 -26.72
C ARG A 401 2.11 -12.92 -25.98
N ASP A 402 3.32 -13.30 -25.62
CA ASP A 402 3.61 -14.60 -25.03
C ASP A 402 4.85 -14.53 -24.13
N ASN A 403 5.17 -15.66 -23.52
CA ASN A 403 6.37 -15.80 -22.69
C ASN A 403 7.67 -15.68 -23.50
N GLU A 404 7.67 -16.02 -24.79
CA GLU A 404 8.86 -15.97 -25.64
C GLU A 404 9.29 -14.52 -25.90
N GLN A 405 8.33 -13.62 -26.14
CA GLN A 405 8.56 -12.20 -26.26
C GLN A 405 9.12 -11.60 -24.95
N VAL A 406 8.66 -12.08 -23.79
CA VAL A 406 9.26 -11.68 -22.49
C VAL A 406 10.73 -12.09 -22.44
N LEU A 407 11.03 -13.34 -22.79
CA LEU A 407 12.39 -13.87 -22.75
C LEU A 407 13.30 -13.15 -23.74
N GLU A 408 12.81 -12.76 -24.91
CA GLU A 408 13.58 -11.97 -25.86
C GLU A 408 13.92 -10.58 -25.30
N GLN A 409 12.96 -9.91 -24.67
CA GLN A 409 13.24 -8.65 -23.98
C GLN A 409 14.26 -8.82 -22.85
N VAL A 410 14.15 -9.91 -22.06
CA VAL A 410 15.12 -10.26 -21.02
C VAL A 410 16.52 -10.46 -21.60
N ARG A 411 16.67 -11.09 -22.78
CA ARG A 411 17.98 -11.22 -23.46
C ARG A 411 18.55 -9.87 -23.87
N VAL A 412 17.70 -8.95 -24.34
CA VAL A 412 18.12 -7.58 -24.69
C VAL A 412 18.57 -6.82 -23.44
N ASP A 413 17.78 -6.84 -22.37
CA ASP A 413 18.08 -6.14 -21.11
C ASP A 413 19.35 -6.70 -20.44
N ALA A 414 19.55 -8.02 -20.51
CA ALA A 414 20.71 -8.72 -19.97
C ALA A 414 22.04 -8.31 -20.60
N LYS A 415 22.04 -7.65 -21.78
CA LYS A 415 23.27 -7.09 -22.38
C LYS A 415 23.82 -5.89 -21.61
N ARG A 416 22.97 -5.18 -20.85
CA ARG A 416 23.29 -3.90 -20.20
C ARG A 416 23.02 -3.89 -18.69
N ALA A 417 22.32 -4.89 -18.18
CA ALA A 417 21.91 -4.96 -16.78
C ALA A 417 21.97 -6.40 -16.25
N ARG A 418 22.03 -6.54 -14.93
CA ARG A 418 21.68 -7.81 -14.28
C ARG A 418 20.17 -7.98 -14.37
N VAL A 419 19.70 -9.13 -14.81
CA VAL A 419 18.26 -9.43 -14.91
C VAL A 419 17.90 -10.60 -14.03
N ASP A 420 16.87 -10.43 -13.21
CA ASP A 420 16.26 -11.51 -12.43
C ASP A 420 14.78 -11.62 -12.83
N VAL A 421 14.34 -12.82 -13.20
CA VAL A 421 12.96 -13.11 -13.61
C VAL A 421 12.26 -13.87 -12.49
N LEU A 422 11.22 -13.28 -11.91
CA LEU A 422 10.29 -13.93 -10.98
C LEU A 422 9.06 -14.40 -11.73
N TRP A 423 8.83 -15.70 -11.75
CA TRP A 423 7.70 -16.30 -12.46
C TRP A 423 6.70 -16.89 -11.48
N LEU A 424 5.50 -16.30 -11.45
CA LEU A 424 4.41 -16.63 -10.52
C LEU A 424 3.40 -17.55 -11.23
N ASP A 425 3.54 -18.85 -11.07
CA ASP A 425 2.78 -19.83 -11.86
C ASP A 425 1.84 -20.66 -10.98
N ALA A 426 0.57 -20.79 -11.36
CA ALA A 426 -0.41 -21.57 -10.61
C ALA A 426 -0.63 -22.99 -11.15
N VAL A 427 0.05 -23.40 -12.23
CA VAL A 427 -0.09 -24.74 -12.82
C VAL A 427 1.26 -25.42 -12.90
N ARG A 428 1.38 -26.68 -12.48
CA ARG A 428 2.68 -27.40 -12.49
C ARG A 428 3.26 -27.69 -13.87
N GLN A 429 2.57 -27.38 -14.97
CA GLN A 429 2.65 -28.19 -16.18
C GLN A 429 3.38 -27.62 -17.40
N SER A 430 3.89 -26.38 -17.38
CA SER A 430 4.78 -25.96 -18.47
C SER A 430 6.01 -25.30 -17.87
N PRO A 431 7.25 -25.79 -18.07
CA PRO A 431 8.45 -25.07 -17.74
C PRO A 431 8.67 -23.90 -18.72
N LEU A 432 9.08 -22.75 -18.22
CA LEU A 432 9.54 -21.62 -19.04
C LEU A 432 10.80 -22.07 -19.75
N ASP A 433 10.84 -22.02 -21.08
CA ASP A 433 12.03 -22.43 -21.83
C ASP A 433 13.14 -21.39 -21.67
N THR A 434 13.99 -21.58 -20.66
CA THR A 434 15.11 -20.70 -20.38
C THR A 434 16.33 -20.98 -21.27
N ARG A 435 16.20 -21.85 -22.29
CA ARG A 435 17.30 -22.10 -23.23
C ARG A 435 17.66 -20.81 -23.97
N GLY A 436 18.95 -20.54 -24.09
CA GLY A 436 19.46 -19.33 -24.73
C GLY A 436 19.38 -18.06 -23.90
N LEU A 437 18.94 -18.12 -22.63
CA LEU A 437 19.19 -17.01 -21.71
C LEU A 437 20.67 -16.94 -21.33
N PRO A 438 21.26 -15.75 -21.18
CA PRO A 438 22.61 -15.59 -20.66
C PRO A 438 22.76 -16.19 -19.26
N SER A 439 23.93 -16.77 -18.96
CA SER A 439 24.19 -17.47 -17.69
C SER A 439 24.06 -16.58 -16.43
N HIS A 440 24.13 -15.26 -16.58
CA HIS A 440 23.96 -14.29 -15.50
C HIS A 440 22.51 -13.87 -15.24
N VAL A 441 21.57 -14.32 -16.06
CA VAL A 441 20.13 -14.15 -15.79
C VAL A 441 19.70 -15.20 -14.78
N SER A 442 19.09 -14.78 -13.67
CA SER A 442 18.53 -15.70 -12.68
C SER A 442 17.02 -15.83 -12.87
N VAL A 443 16.50 -17.04 -12.83
CA VAL A 443 15.05 -17.29 -12.94
C VAL A 443 14.57 -17.94 -11.65
N HIS A 444 13.61 -17.31 -10.99
CA HIS A 444 12.98 -17.77 -9.78
C HIS A 444 11.52 -18.10 -10.08
N ARG A 445 11.17 -19.39 -10.07
CA ARG A 445 9.79 -19.85 -10.18
C ARG A 445 9.17 -19.93 -8.79
N VAL A 446 7.98 -19.38 -8.65
CA VAL A 446 7.12 -19.52 -7.48
C VAL A 446 5.94 -20.38 -7.91
N ASP A 447 5.92 -21.64 -7.49
CA ASP A 447 4.82 -22.57 -7.74
C ASP A 447 3.68 -22.26 -6.76
N LEU A 448 2.57 -21.76 -7.31
CA LEU A 448 1.32 -21.40 -6.64
C LEU A 448 0.21 -22.42 -6.90
N SER A 449 0.53 -23.62 -7.39
CA SER A 449 -0.47 -24.67 -7.69
C SER A 449 -1.16 -25.25 -6.45
N GLY A 450 -0.51 -25.14 -5.28
CA GLY A 450 -1.07 -25.57 -4.00
C GLY A 450 -1.05 -24.46 -2.93
N PRO A 451 -1.59 -24.75 -1.73
CA PRO A 451 -1.67 -23.79 -0.62
C PRO A 451 -0.30 -23.37 -0.08
N SER A 452 0.70 -24.23 -0.23
CA SER A 452 2.08 -24.00 0.23
C SER A 452 2.97 -23.67 -0.98
N PRO A 453 3.33 -22.39 -1.20
CA PRO A 453 4.13 -22.02 -2.36
C PRO A 453 5.54 -22.62 -2.26
N ARG A 454 6.12 -22.93 -3.40
CA ARG A 454 7.50 -23.44 -3.48
C ARG A 454 8.33 -22.56 -4.41
N VAL A 455 9.54 -22.22 -3.98
CA VAL A 455 10.48 -21.44 -4.77
C VAL A 455 11.46 -22.38 -5.43
N GLN A 456 11.70 -22.21 -6.71
CA GLN A 456 12.72 -22.93 -7.46
C GLN A 456 13.57 -21.90 -8.18
N THR A 457 14.88 -21.91 -7.89
CA THR A 457 15.82 -21.04 -8.59
C THR A 457 16.58 -21.85 -9.63
N SER A 458 16.48 -21.45 -10.89
CA SER A 458 17.26 -22.03 -11.99
C SER A 458 18.23 -21.01 -12.57
N ARG A 459 19.39 -21.50 -13.01
CA ARG A 459 20.34 -20.74 -13.82
C ARG A 459 20.40 -21.35 -15.22
N PRO A 460 20.38 -20.53 -16.28
CA PRO A 460 20.49 -21.02 -17.65
C PRO A 460 21.74 -21.91 -17.82
N GLY A 461 21.56 -23.11 -18.38
CA GLY A 461 22.65 -24.07 -18.63
C GLY A 461 23.04 -24.95 -17.44
N VAL A 462 22.51 -24.70 -16.23
CA VAL A 462 22.61 -25.64 -15.11
C VAL A 462 21.30 -26.44 -15.09
N PRO A 463 21.32 -27.78 -15.20
CA PRO A 463 20.10 -28.56 -15.06
C PRO A 463 19.48 -28.17 -13.71
N ALA A 464 18.19 -27.82 -13.73
CA ALA A 464 17.45 -27.52 -12.51
C ALA A 464 17.74 -28.67 -11.55
N GLN A 465 18.31 -28.37 -10.38
CA GLN A 465 18.40 -29.38 -9.33
C GLN A 465 16.96 -29.87 -9.15
N GLY A 466 16.73 -31.15 -9.47
CA GLY A 466 15.40 -31.75 -9.42
C GLY A 466 14.78 -31.41 -8.08
N ILE A 467 13.44 -31.27 -8.05
CA ILE A 467 12.68 -31.14 -6.81
C ILE A 467 13.29 -32.16 -5.84
N PRO A 468 13.88 -31.75 -4.70
CA PRO A 468 14.34 -32.70 -3.72
C PRO A 468 13.15 -33.60 -3.41
N GLU A 469 13.23 -34.88 -3.78
CA GLU A 469 12.22 -35.87 -3.41
C GLU A 469 12.18 -35.92 -1.89
N ASP A 470 11.20 -35.26 -1.27
CA ASP A 470 10.73 -35.31 0.14
C ASP A 470 11.74 -35.64 1.27
N GLY A 471 13.04 -35.35 1.09
CA GLY A 471 14.10 -35.90 1.95
C GLY A 471 15.23 -34.94 2.32
N GLN A 472 15.18 -33.66 1.93
CA GLN A 472 16.05 -32.66 2.56
C GLN A 472 15.42 -32.23 3.88
N GLU A 473 16.17 -32.35 4.98
CA GLU A 473 15.83 -32.05 6.39
C GLU A 473 15.51 -30.56 6.65
N GLY A 474 14.80 -29.89 5.73
CA GLY A 474 14.14 -28.63 5.98
C GLY A 474 12.83 -28.90 6.72
N ARG A 475 12.60 -28.18 7.82
CA ARG A 475 11.33 -28.20 8.55
C ARG A 475 10.18 -27.99 7.57
N VAL A 476 9.37 -29.03 7.35
CA VAL A 476 8.15 -28.92 6.56
C VAL A 476 7.29 -27.85 7.21
N PRO A 477 6.84 -26.82 6.48
CA PRO A 477 6.02 -25.76 7.06
C PRO A 477 4.76 -26.37 7.68
N GLU A 478 4.48 -26.02 8.93
CA GLU A 478 3.36 -26.57 9.70
C GLU A 478 2.03 -25.98 9.20
N THR A 479 2.09 -24.79 8.61
CA THR A 479 0.93 -24.09 8.05
C THR A 479 1.19 -23.55 6.64
N PRO A 480 0.15 -23.41 5.79
CA PRO A 480 0.27 -22.73 4.49
C PRO A 480 0.84 -21.31 4.59
N TRP A 481 0.49 -20.57 5.65
CA TRP A 481 1.05 -19.24 5.88
C TRP A 481 2.56 -19.27 6.10
N GLU A 482 3.08 -20.21 6.90
CA GLU A 482 4.54 -20.40 7.06
C GLU A 482 5.25 -20.69 5.74
N ALA A 483 4.62 -21.44 4.85
CA ALA A 483 5.16 -21.66 3.50
C ALA A 483 5.26 -20.35 2.70
N TRP A 484 4.25 -19.48 2.77
CA TRP A 484 4.31 -18.14 2.16
C TRP A 484 5.41 -17.26 2.76
N MET A 485 5.58 -17.27 4.08
CA MET A 485 6.67 -16.54 4.75
C MET A 485 8.04 -17.06 4.31
N GLY A 486 8.22 -18.39 4.29
CA GLY A 486 9.44 -19.05 3.86
C GLY A 486 9.80 -18.74 2.41
N ALA A 487 8.83 -18.91 1.50
CA ALA A 487 8.99 -18.60 0.08
C ALA A 487 9.37 -17.13 -0.15
N THR A 488 8.73 -16.20 0.57
CA THR A 488 9.02 -14.77 0.45
C THR A 488 10.44 -14.44 0.90
N LEU A 489 10.90 -15.02 2.01
CA LEU A 489 12.26 -14.84 2.51
C LEU A 489 13.30 -15.48 1.58
N GLU A 490 13.00 -16.66 1.04
CA GLU A 490 13.86 -17.33 0.07
C GLU A 490 14.03 -16.51 -1.21
N LEU A 491 12.93 -15.98 -1.76
CA LEU A 491 12.96 -15.07 -2.91
C LEU A 491 13.75 -13.80 -2.62
N ALA A 492 13.50 -13.15 -1.47
CA ALA A 492 14.22 -11.97 -1.06
C ALA A 492 15.74 -12.22 -0.97
N ARG A 493 16.16 -13.40 -0.50
CA ARG A 493 17.57 -13.83 -0.46
C ARG A 493 18.12 -14.16 -1.84
N GLY A 494 17.34 -14.77 -2.72
CA GLY A 494 17.77 -15.07 -4.09
C GLY A 494 17.96 -13.80 -4.93
N LEU A 495 17.15 -12.78 -4.66
CA LEU A 495 17.19 -11.47 -5.31
C LEU A 495 18.22 -10.51 -4.72
N LEU A 496 19.03 -10.91 -3.73
CA LEU A 496 20.07 -10.06 -3.15
C LEU A 496 21.45 -10.69 -3.32
#